data_AF-A0A938BC52-F1
#
_entry.id   AF-A0A938BC52-F1
#
_cell.length_a   1.000
_cell.length_b   1.000
_cell.length_c   1.000
_cell.angle_alpha   90.00
_cell.angle_beta   90.00
_cell.angle_gamma   90.00
#
_symmetry.space_group_name_H-M   'P 1'
#
loop_
_entity.id
_entity.type
_entity.pdbx_description
1 polymer ?
#
loop_
_entity_poly.entity_id
_entity_poly.type
_entity_poly.pdbx_seq_one_letter_code
_entity_poly.pdbx_strand_id
1 'polypeptide(L)'
;MSRVGKKPILVPKNVRVNIDSNNIIVEGPKGKLAYNFPGIFKPRVEDSTLLIDMSSPLKSDRARYGLMRTIINNMIIGVTEGF
;
A
#
# COMPACT_ATOMS: atom_id res chain seq x y z
N MET A 1 1.10 -13.66 -12.11
CA MET A 1 1.21 -12.65 -11.05
C MET A 1 1.09 -11.27 -11.67
N SER A 2 0.44 -10.29 -11.01
CA SER A 2 0.40 -8.92 -11.55
C SER A 2 1.78 -8.29 -11.43
N ARG A 3 2.37 -7.84 -12.55
CA ARG A 3 3.72 -7.23 -12.59
C ARG A 3 3.79 -5.92 -11.80
N VAL A 4 2.66 -5.22 -11.67
CA VAL A 4 2.57 -3.90 -11.04
C VAL A 4 2.53 -4.00 -9.52
N GLY A 5 1.80 -4.96 -8.96
CA GLY A 5 1.70 -5.12 -7.50
C GLY A 5 2.98 -5.66 -6.86
N LYS A 6 3.80 -6.43 -7.60
CA LYS A 6 5.11 -6.93 -7.12
C LYS A 6 6.15 -5.82 -7.01
N LYS A 7 5.87 -4.61 -7.52
CA LYS A 7 6.81 -3.50 -7.43
C LYS A 7 6.81 -2.96 -5.99
N PRO A 8 7.97 -2.87 -5.34
CA PRO A 8 8.07 -2.23 -4.04
C PRO A 8 7.63 -0.77 -4.14
N ILE A 9 6.99 -0.28 -3.09
CA ILE A 9 6.63 1.13 -2.93
C ILE A 9 7.67 1.75 -2.00
N LEU A 10 8.36 2.80 -2.45
CA LEU A 10 9.29 3.54 -1.59
C LEU A 10 8.48 4.42 -0.64
N VAL A 11 8.72 4.25 0.66
CA VAL A 11 8.10 5.06 1.72
C VAL A 11 9.12 6.12 2.15
N PRO A 12 8.86 7.41 1.90
CA PRO A 12 9.71 8.50 2.38
C PRO A 12 9.75 8.51 3.90
N LYS A 13 10.88 8.89 4.50
CA LYS A 13 11.05 8.96 5.98
C LYS A 13 10.01 9.87 6.68
N ASN A 14 9.42 10.81 5.95
CA ASN A 14 8.41 11.73 6.46
C ASN A 14 7.00 11.12 6.50
N VAL A 15 6.84 9.85 6.10
CA VAL A 15 5.55 9.14 6.09
C VAL A 15 5.61 7.94 7.00
N ARG A 16 4.63 7.82 7.89
CA ARG A 16 4.42 6.64 8.72
C ARG A 16 3.31 5.80 8.11
N VAL A 17 3.58 4.52 7.92
CA VAL A 17 2.58 3.57 7.44
C VAL A 17 2.29 2.58 8.56
N ASN A 18 1.05 2.60 9.05
CA ASN A 18 0.53 1.64 10.02
C ASN A 18 -0.31 0.61 9.29
N ILE A 19 -0.05 -0.67 9.56
CA ILE A 19 -0.79 -1.80 8.97
C ILE A 19 -1.50 -2.52 10.11
N ASP A 20 -2.81 -2.57 10.04
CA ASP A 20 -3.67 -3.08 11.09
C ASP A 20 -4.62 -4.13 10.52
N SER A 21 -4.16 -5.39 10.45
CA SER A 21 -4.82 -6.59 9.89
C SER A 21 -5.48 -6.46 8.50
N ASN A 22 -6.50 -5.62 8.36
CA ASN A 22 -7.23 -5.31 7.12
C ASN A 22 -7.20 -3.80 6.77
N ASN A 23 -6.58 -2.96 7.58
CA ASN A 23 -6.55 -1.51 7.37
C ASN A 23 -5.12 -1.03 7.18
N ILE A 24 -4.90 -0.08 6.28
CA ILE A 24 -3.63 0.63 6.14
C ILE A 24 -3.87 2.10 6.42
N ILE A 25 -3.09 2.65 7.33
CA ILE A 25 -3.14 4.06 7.71
C ILE A 25 -1.81 4.67 7.29
N VAL A 26 -1.87 5.66 6.43
CA VAL A 26 -0.71 6.41 5.94
C VAL A 26 -0.79 7.81 6.53
N GLU A 27 0.15 8.14 7.40
CA GLU A 27 0.28 9.45 8.04
C GLU A 27 1.48 10.20 7.45
N GLY A 28 1.28 11.44 7.04
CA GLY A 28 2.35 12.30 6.55
C GLY A 28 2.13 13.76 6.93
N PRO A 29 3.00 14.66 6.46
CA PRO A 29 2.99 16.06 6.84
C PRO A 29 1.69 16.80 6.47
N LYS A 30 0.99 16.34 5.42
CA LYS A 30 -0.27 16.97 4.97
C LYS A 30 -1.54 16.34 5.54
N GLY A 31 -1.44 15.27 6.33
CA GLY A 31 -2.59 14.62 6.96
C GLY A 31 -2.46 13.11 7.08
N LYS A 32 -3.57 12.46 7.43
CA LYS A 32 -3.69 11.01 7.55
C LYS A 32 -4.74 10.46 6.59
N LEU A 33 -4.42 9.37 5.92
CA LEU A 33 -5.32 8.64 5.03
C LEU A 33 -5.44 7.21 5.52
N ALA A 34 -6.67 6.68 5.56
CA ALA A 34 -6.94 5.30 5.93
C ALA A 34 -7.62 4.59 4.77
N TYR A 35 -7.19 3.36 4.49
CA TYR A 35 -7.76 2.53 3.45
C TYR A 35 -7.95 1.10 3.95
N ASN A 36 -9.19 0.64 3.94
CA ASN A 36 -9.55 -0.73 4.31
C ASN A 36 -9.47 -1.62 3.07
N PHE A 37 -8.76 -2.74 3.19
CA PHE A 37 -8.59 -3.74 2.15
C PHE A 37 -8.98 -5.13 2.68
N PRO A 38 -9.49 -6.02 1.81
CA PRO A 38 -9.82 -7.38 2.23
C PRO A 38 -8.54 -8.14 2.62
N GLY A 39 -8.57 -8.88 3.74
CA GLY A 39 -7.43 -9.58 4.38
C GLY A 39 -6.75 -10.69 3.57
N ILE A 40 -6.98 -10.74 2.26
CA ILE A 40 -6.33 -11.60 1.28
C ILE A 40 -4.91 -11.08 0.93
N PHE A 41 -4.68 -9.78 1.17
CA PHE A 41 -3.42 -9.09 0.92
C PHE A 41 -2.66 -8.91 2.23
N LYS A 42 -1.36 -9.22 2.22
CA LYS A 42 -0.46 -9.05 3.35
C LYS A 42 0.58 -7.99 3.01
N PRO A 43 0.34 -6.71 3.32
CA PRO A 43 1.38 -5.70 3.21
C PRO A 43 2.45 -5.94 4.28
N ARG A 44 3.72 -5.83 3.88
CA ARG A 44 4.91 -5.92 4.72
C ARG A 44 5.74 -4.66 4.49
N VAL A 45 6.18 -4.02 5.57
CA VAL A 45 7.14 -2.92 5.51
C VAL A 45 8.53 -3.49 5.81
N GLU A 46 9.45 -3.34 4.85
CA GLU A 46 10.87 -3.63 5.01
C GLU A 46 11.65 -2.33 4.87
N ASP A 47 12.20 -1.86 6.00
CA ASP A 47 12.98 -0.64 6.17
C ASP A 47 12.30 0.64 5.64
N SER A 48 12.47 0.90 4.35
CA SER A 48 11.97 2.07 3.62
C SER A 48 11.11 1.69 2.40
N THR A 49 10.75 0.42 2.31
CA THR A 49 9.94 -0.12 1.22
C THR A 49 8.73 -0.87 1.75
N LEU A 50 7.59 -0.65 1.11
CA LEU A 50 6.38 -1.40 1.34
C LEU A 50 6.20 -2.41 0.22
N LEU A 51 6.22 -3.68 0.60
CA LEU A 51 5.93 -4.84 -0.22
C LEU A 51 4.52 -5.30 0.09
N ILE A 52 3.80 -5.78 -0.90
CA ILE A 52 2.47 -6.35 -0.70
C ILE A 52 2.56 -7.79 -1.18
N ASP A 53 2.29 -8.75 -0.31
CA ASP A 53 2.20 -10.16 -0.68
C ASP A 53 0.73 -10.55 -0.89
N MET A 54 0.52 -11.45 -1.84
CA MET A 54 -0.81 -11.98 -2.19
C MET A 54 -0.80 -13.49 -2.03
N SER A 55 -1.69 -14.02 -1.18
CA SER A 55 -1.75 -15.46 -0.89
C SER A 55 -2.76 -16.22 -1.76
N SER A 56 -3.54 -15.52 -2.61
CA SER A 56 -4.58 -16.11 -3.45
C SER A 56 -4.10 -16.30 -4.90
N PRO A 57 -4.49 -17.37 -5.61
CA PRO A 57 -4.18 -17.55 -7.04
C PRO A 57 -5.26 -16.97 -8.00
N LEU A 58 -6.36 -16.43 -7.48
CA LEU A 58 -7.50 -15.99 -8.30
C LEU A 58 -7.12 -14.84 -9.26
N LYS A 59 -7.72 -14.83 -10.46
CA LYS A 59 -7.52 -13.75 -11.46
C LYS A 59 -8.05 -12.40 -10.96
N SER A 60 -9.20 -12.38 -10.31
CA SER A 60 -9.83 -11.15 -9.78
C SER A 60 -8.94 -10.44 -8.75
N ASP A 61 -8.25 -11.24 -7.93
CA ASP A 61 -7.34 -10.71 -6.90
C ASP A 61 -6.07 -10.10 -7.50
N ARG A 62 -5.64 -10.54 -8.70
CA ARG A 62 -4.50 -9.93 -9.40
C ARG A 62 -4.77 -8.50 -9.86
N ALA A 63 -6.00 -8.22 -10.28
CA ALA A 63 -6.41 -6.86 -10.66
C ALA A 63 -6.46 -5.95 -9.43
N ARG A 64 -7.05 -6.44 -8.34
CA ARG A 64 -7.09 -5.75 -7.04
C ARG A 64 -5.71 -5.49 -6.47
N TYR A 65 -4.78 -6.43 -6.63
CA TYR A 65 -3.39 -6.29 -6.18
C TYR A 65 -2.66 -5.10 -6.83
N GLY A 66 -2.82 -4.91 -8.15
CA GLY A 66 -2.25 -3.76 -8.84
C GLY A 66 -2.91 -2.44 -8.41
N LEU A 67 -4.24 -2.45 -8.26
CA LEU A 67 -5.01 -1.29 -7.80
C LEU A 67 -4.57 -0.86 -6.39
N MET A 68 -4.46 -1.79 -5.46
CA MET A 68 -4.08 -1.52 -4.06
C MET A 68 -2.68 -0.91 -3.96
N ARG A 69 -1.72 -1.43 -4.74
CA ARG A 69 -0.37 -0.83 -4.85
C ARG A 69 -0.43 0.62 -5.33
N THR A 70 -1.26 0.92 -6.32
CA THR A 70 -1.44 2.29 -6.82
C THR A 70 -2.12 3.19 -5.80
N ILE A 71 -3.16 2.71 -5.11
CA ILE A 71 -3.84 3.49 -4.06
C ILE A 71 -2.86 3.85 -2.95
N ILE A 72 -2.09 2.89 -2.43
CA ILE A 72 -1.11 3.15 -1.36
C ILE A 72 -0.02 4.12 -1.83
N ASN A 73 0.50 3.94 -3.05
CA ASN A 73 1.47 4.87 -3.62
C ASN A 73 0.90 6.30 -3.75
N ASN A 74 -0.34 6.43 -4.19
CA ASN A 74 -1.02 7.72 -4.32
C ASN A 74 -1.33 8.34 -2.96
N MET A 75 -1.66 7.54 -1.94
CA MET A 75 -1.81 8.03 -0.57
C MET A 75 -0.50 8.60 -0.04
N ILE A 76 0.63 7.90 -0.25
CA ILE A 76 1.96 8.37 0.14
C ILE A 76 2.30 9.70 -0.56
N ILE A 77 2.16 9.76 -1.89
CA ILE A 77 2.41 10.99 -2.67
C ILE A 77 1.47 12.12 -2.20
N GLY A 78 0.20 11.82 -1.96
CA GLY A 78 -0.79 12.78 -1.49
C GLY A 78 -0.48 13.36 -0.11
N VAL A 79 0.06 12.56 0.82
CA VAL A 79 0.46 13.09 2.13
C VAL A 79 1.83 13.79 2.12
N THR A 80 2.68 13.55 1.11
CA THR A 80 3.99 14.19 0.97
C THR A 80 3.98 15.43 0.08
N GLU A 81 3.69 15.25 -1.20
CA GLU A 81 3.72 16.31 -2.21
C GLU A 81 2.43 17.12 -2.16
N GLY A 82 1.32 16.47 -1.78
CA GLY A 82 -0.02 17.02 -1.88
C GLY A 82 -0.42 17.37 -3.31
N PHE A 83 -1.69 17.68 -3.47
CA PHE A 83 -2.25 18.27 -4.69
C PHE A 83 -2.75 19.67 -4.37
#